data_AF-A0AAW1GT65-F1
#
_entry.id   AF-A0AAW1GT65-F1
#
_cell.length_a   1.000
_cell.length_b   1.000
_cell.length_c   1.000
_cell.angle_alpha   90.00
_cell.angle_beta   90.00
_cell.angle_gamma   90.00
#
_symmetry.space_group_name_H-M   'P 1'
#
loop_
_entity.id
_entity.type
_entity.pdbx_description
1 polymer ?
#
loop_
_entity_poly.entity_id
_entity_poly.type
_entity_poly.pdbx_seq_one_letter_code
_entity_poly.pdbx_strand_id
1 'polypeptide(L)'
;MKEWSCCKKRSHDFSLFLEIPGCKTGKHTTEKPVIAKPAPTPRNFAPAPVPVIGNGTTASSRDTCSRCRQGFFCSDHGSNPIPKPVDTQIATAASEDVIGTNTPARKVVGVNEPQTCKNKGCGQTFKEIDNHEHACNYHPGPAVFHDRMRGWKCCDVHVKEFDEFMSIPPCTKGWHNSDPIS
;
A
#
# COMPACT_ATOMS: atom_id res chain seq x y z
N MET A 1 -6.90 0.83 28.81
CA MET A 1 -7.41 2.22 29.03
C MET A 1 -6.33 3.19 28.60
N LYS A 2 -6.61 4.13 27.70
CA LYS A 2 -5.66 5.19 27.32
C LYS A 2 -6.07 6.45 28.07
N GLU A 3 -5.12 7.05 28.79
CA GLU A 3 -5.37 8.24 29.60
C GLU A 3 -4.28 9.27 29.40
N TRP A 4 -4.67 10.54 29.39
CA TRP A 4 -3.73 11.65 29.44
C TRP A 4 -3.38 11.93 30.90
N SER A 5 -2.11 11.74 31.28
CA SER A 5 -1.63 11.96 32.65
C SER A 5 -1.86 13.40 33.15
N CYS A 6 -1.94 14.36 32.23
CA CYS A 6 -2.14 15.78 32.54
C CYS A 6 -3.57 16.14 32.98
N CYS A 7 -4.60 15.40 32.57
CA CYS A 7 -6.00 15.71 32.90
C CYS A 7 -6.83 14.52 33.37
N LYS A 8 -6.23 13.33 33.51
CA LYS A 8 -6.88 12.10 34.00
C LYS A 8 -8.19 11.75 33.26
N LYS A 9 -8.39 12.29 32.05
CA LYS A 9 -9.49 11.91 31.17
C LYS A 9 -9.19 10.53 30.61
N ARG A 10 -10.11 9.60 30.80
CA ARG A 10 -9.98 8.20 30.42
C ARG A 10 -11.04 7.92 29.36
N SER A 11 -10.64 7.33 28.24
CA SER A 11 -11.59 6.79 27.27
C SER A 11 -11.26 5.31 27.00
N HIS A 12 -12.32 4.54 26.75
CA HIS A 12 -12.21 3.16 26.30
C HIS A 12 -12.28 3.06 24.76
N ASP A 13 -12.77 4.12 24.11
CA ASP A 13 -12.87 4.28 22.66
C ASP A 13 -11.73 5.15 22.10
N PHE A 14 -11.19 4.78 20.93
CA PHE A 14 -10.04 5.43 20.31
C PHE A 14 -10.41 6.73 19.59
N SER A 15 -11.62 6.82 19.01
CA SER A 15 -12.11 8.05 18.39
C SER A 15 -12.36 9.10 19.46
N LEU A 16 -13.00 8.70 20.56
CA LEU A 16 -13.22 9.58 21.71
C LEU A 16 -11.90 10.05 22.36
N PHE A 17 -10.81 9.28 22.24
CA PHE A 17 -9.48 9.66 22.73
C PHE A 17 -8.85 10.81 21.92
N LEU A 18 -9.03 10.81 20.59
CA LEU A 18 -8.54 11.85 19.69
C LEU A 18 -9.37 13.14 19.83
N GLU A 19 -10.65 12.99 20.14
CA GLU A 19 -11.59 14.11 20.35
C GLU A 19 -11.41 14.80 21.71
N ILE A 20 -10.56 14.28 22.62
CA ILE A 20 -10.34 14.89 23.93
C ILE A 20 -9.76 16.30 23.74
N PRO A 21 -10.48 17.37 24.11
CA PRO A 21 -9.97 18.72 23.96
C PRO A 21 -8.77 18.92 24.88
N GLY A 22 -7.76 19.63 24.36
CA GLY A 22 -6.56 19.98 25.11
C GLY A 22 -6.91 20.66 26.43
N CYS A 23 -6.36 20.16 27.53
CA CYS A 23 -6.69 20.61 28.89
C CYS A 23 -5.82 21.78 29.39
N LYS A 24 -4.88 22.28 28.58
CA LYS A 24 -3.97 23.39 28.91
C LYS A 24 -3.76 24.28 27.69
N THR A 25 -3.69 25.58 27.93
CA THR A 25 -3.31 26.61 26.96
C THR A 25 -1.88 27.08 27.24
N GLY A 26 -1.05 27.20 26.20
CA GLY A 26 0.35 27.63 26.33
C GLY A 26 0.89 28.17 25.01
N LYS A 27 2.11 28.74 25.01
CA LYS A 27 2.78 29.21 23.78
C LYS A 27 3.06 28.03 22.85
N HIS A 28 2.83 28.21 21.55
CA HIS A 28 3.18 27.20 20.55
C HIS A 28 4.71 26.98 20.54
N THR A 29 5.15 25.72 20.60
CA THR A 29 6.56 25.33 20.50
C THR A 29 6.80 24.63 19.16
N THR A 30 7.83 25.07 18.43
CA THR A 30 8.24 24.46 17.15
C THR A 30 9.21 23.31 17.35
N GLU A 31 9.90 23.27 18.50
CA GLU A 31 10.80 22.19 18.85
C GLU A 31 10.07 21.12 19.68
N LYS A 32 10.32 19.85 19.32
CA LYS A 32 9.79 18.69 20.04
C LYS A 32 10.42 18.63 21.44
N PRO A 33 9.65 18.74 22.53
CA PRO A 33 10.20 18.63 23.87
C PRO A 33 10.87 17.26 24.05
N VAL A 34 12.15 17.27 24.44
CA VAL A 34 12.89 16.04 24.77
C VAL A 34 12.38 15.56 26.13
N ILE A 35 11.36 14.71 26.09
CA ILE A 35 10.89 14.00 27.28
C ILE A 35 12.01 13.02 27.66
N ALA A 36 12.74 13.32 28.74
CA ALA A 36 13.68 12.38 29.34
C ALA A 36 12.91 11.11 29.74
N LYS A 37 13.30 9.97 29.18
CA LYS A 37 12.72 8.67 29.52
C LYS A 37 13.12 8.33 30.96
N PRO A 38 12.19 8.07 31.89
CA PRO A 38 12.56 7.39 33.13
C PRO A 38 13.06 5.98 32.80
N ALA A 39 14.16 5.59 33.44
CA ALA A 39 14.85 4.32 33.23
C ALA A 39 13.93 3.11 33.54
N PRO A 40 14.03 2.01 32.78
CA PRO A 40 13.32 0.78 33.10
C PRO A 40 13.94 0.10 34.33
N THR A 41 13.14 -0.14 35.37
CA THR A 41 13.48 -1.07 36.45
C THR A 41 13.39 -2.52 35.94
N PRO A 42 14.37 -3.39 36.25
CA PRO A 42 14.32 -4.79 35.83
C PRO A 42 13.28 -5.54 36.67
N ARG A 43 12.29 -6.14 36.01
CA ARG A 43 11.43 -7.18 36.59
C ARG A 43 11.95 -8.55 36.17
N ASN A 44 12.30 -9.37 37.15
CA ASN A 44 12.58 -10.78 36.97
C ASN A 44 11.29 -11.50 36.58
N PHE A 45 11.30 -12.19 35.44
CA PHE A 45 10.24 -13.11 35.03
C PHE A 45 10.73 -14.55 35.26
N ALA A 46 10.02 -15.27 36.12
CA ALA A 46 10.13 -16.73 36.22
C ALA A 46 9.44 -17.39 35.01
N PRO A 47 9.90 -18.55 34.53
CA PRO A 47 9.34 -19.21 33.35
C PRO A 47 8.03 -19.94 33.67
N ALA A 48 7.05 -19.81 32.77
CA ALA A 48 5.78 -20.56 32.77
C ALA A 48 5.92 -21.90 32.03
N PRO A 49 5.08 -22.91 32.33
CA PRO A 49 5.19 -24.26 31.76
C PRO A 49 4.61 -24.37 30.35
N VAL A 50 5.21 -25.28 29.57
CA VAL A 50 4.82 -25.74 28.23
C VAL A 50 3.46 -26.46 28.21
N PRO A 51 2.63 -26.29 27.17
CA PRO A 51 1.47 -27.17 26.96
C PRO A 51 1.82 -28.38 26.09
N VAL A 52 1.26 -29.52 26.50
CA VAL A 52 1.35 -30.85 25.90
C VAL A 52 0.44 -30.96 24.66
N ILE A 53 0.91 -31.69 23.66
CA ILE A 53 0.22 -32.02 22.41
C ILE A 53 -0.83 -33.10 22.66
N GLY A 54 -2.08 -32.83 22.28
CA GLY A 54 -3.17 -33.81 22.22
C GLY A 54 -3.46 -34.22 20.78
N ASN A 55 -3.38 -35.52 20.50
CA ASN A 55 -3.78 -36.15 19.24
C ASN A 55 -5.29 -36.46 19.27
N GLY A 56 -5.99 -36.24 18.15
CA GLY A 56 -7.39 -36.64 17.96
C GLY A 56 -7.76 -36.71 16.48
N THR A 57 -7.77 -37.93 15.95
CA THR A 57 -8.09 -38.36 14.58
C THR A 57 -9.48 -37.98 14.09
N THR A 58 -9.59 -37.42 12.88
CA THR A 58 -10.46 -37.93 11.80
C THR A 58 -9.82 -37.57 10.45
N ALA A 59 -9.56 -38.59 9.62
CA ALA A 59 -8.87 -38.45 8.34
C ALA A 59 -9.79 -37.82 7.29
N SER A 60 -9.33 -36.75 6.64
CA SER A 60 -9.89 -36.27 5.37
C SER A 60 -8.84 -35.41 4.66
N SER A 61 -8.13 -36.00 3.69
CA SER A 61 -7.44 -35.49 2.48
C SER A 61 -6.78 -34.09 2.45
N ARG A 62 -6.75 -33.33 3.54
CA ARG A 62 -6.33 -31.93 3.65
C ARG A 62 -5.10 -31.78 4.55
N ASP A 63 -4.83 -32.76 5.41
CA ASP A 63 -3.68 -32.78 6.33
C ASP A 63 -2.33 -33.09 5.66
N THR A 64 -2.33 -33.71 4.49
CA THR A 64 -1.10 -34.00 3.72
C THR A 64 -0.61 -32.83 2.88
N CYS A 65 -1.44 -31.79 2.68
CA CYS A 65 -1.03 -30.61 1.93
C CYS A 65 -0.37 -29.58 2.85
N SER A 66 0.93 -29.36 2.68
CA SER A 66 1.74 -28.44 3.49
C SER A 66 1.22 -27.00 3.53
N ARG A 67 0.51 -26.53 2.49
CA ARG A 67 -0.13 -25.21 2.47
C ARG A 67 -1.47 -25.18 3.23
N CYS A 68 -2.30 -26.24 3.13
CA CYS A 68 -3.59 -26.30 3.81
C CYS A 68 -3.44 -26.42 5.33
N ARG A 69 -2.46 -27.19 5.81
CA ARG A 69 -2.17 -27.30 7.25
C ARG A 69 -1.79 -25.96 7.89
N GLN A 70 -1.22 -25.04 7.11
CA GLN A 70 -0.84 -23.70 7.57
C GLN A 70 -2.00 -22.69 7.49
N GLY A 71 -3.21 -23.13 7.12
CA GLY A 71 -4.39 -22.27 7.03
C GLY A 71 -4.48 -21.43 5.75
N PHE A 72 -3.66 -21.71 4.74
CA PHE A 72 -3.70 -21.03 3.44
C PHE A 72 -4.51 -21.83 2.41
N PHE A 73 -5.33 -21.12 1.63
CA PHE A 73 -6.17 -21.71 0.59
C PHE A 73 -5.33 -22.27 -0.57
N CYS A 74 -5.60 -23.51 -0.98
CA CYS A 74 -5.00 -24.16 -2.15
C CYS A 74 -6.05 -24.40 -3.23
N SER A 75 -5.63 -24.30 -4.49
CA SER A 75 -6.50 -24.52 -5.67
C SER A 75 -7.05 -25.95 -5.76
N ASP A 76 -6.43 -26.92 -5.11
CA ASP A 76 -6.77 -28.34 -5.25
C ASP A 76 -7.90 -28.81 -4.30
N HIS A 77 -8.25 -28.02 -3.27
CA HIS A 77 -9.18 -28.46 -2.21
C HIS A 77 -10.28 -27.43 -1.86
N GLY A 78 -10.47 -26.41 -2.70
CA GLY A 78 -11.48 -25.36 -2.51
C GLY A 78 -12.90 -25.88 -2.70
N SER A 79 -13.59 -26.17 -1.60
CA SER A 79 -15.01 -26.51 -1.61
C SER A 79 -15.84 -25.24 -1.86
N ASN A 80 -16.36 -25.09 -3.08
CA ASN A 80 -17.33 -24.08 -3.47
C ASN A 80 -18.75 -24.67 -3.39
N PRO A 81 -19.78 -23.98 -2.88
CA PRO A 81 -21.15 -24.44 -3.04
C PRO A 81 -21.72 -24.00 -4.40
N ILE A 82 -21.98 -24.99 -5.26
CA ILE A 82 -23.09 -25.14 -6.22
C ILE A 82 -23.48 -23.93 -7.09
N PRO A 83 -23.39 -24.10 -8.42
CA PRO A 83 -24.48 -23.70 -9.33
C PRO A 83 -25.07 -24.92 -10.06
N LYS A 84 -26.41 -24.94 -10.18
CA LYS A 84 -27.21 -25.87 -10.98
C LYS A 84 -27.30 -25.41 -12.47
N PRO A 85 -27.75 -26.28 -13.39
CA PRO A 85 -27.08 -26.50 -14.67
C PRO A 85 -27.64 -25.72 -15.87
N VAL A 86 -26.80 -25.76 -16.91
CA VAL A 86 -26.92 -25.32 -18.30
C VAL A 86 -28.16 -25.90 -19.01
N ASP A 87 -28.79 -25.10 -19.87
CA ASP A 87 -29.46 -25.62 -21.07
C ASP A 87 -29.11 -24.82 -22.33
N THR A 88 -29.06 -25.56 -23.43
CA THR A 88 -28.47 -25.25 -24.74
C THR A 88 -29.45 -24.51 -25.67
N GLN A 89 -28.96 -23.56 -26.49
CA GLN A 89 -29.27 -23.34 -27.93
C GLN A 89 -28.65 -22.00 -28.41
N ILE A 90 -27.61 -21.98 -29.27
CA ILE A 90 -27.57 -21.99 -30.75
C ILE A 90 -28.00 -20.66 -31.42
N ALA A 91 -27.08 -20.17 -32.28
CA ALA A 91 -27.26 -19.35 -33.49
C ALA A 91 -26.86 -17.84 -33.48
N THR A 92 -25.80 -17.61 -34.28
CA THR A 92 -25.66 -16.61 -35.36
C THR A 92 -25.46 -15.10 -35.08
N ALA A 93 -24.23 -14.68 -35.43
CA ALA A 93 -23.87 -13.69 -36.46
C ALA A 93 -24.04 -12.17 -36.22
N ALA A 94 -22.97 -11.49 -36.66
CA ALA A 94 -22.85 -10.11 -37.14
C ALA A 94 -22.70 -8.96 -36.11
N SER A 95 -21.47 -8.44 -36.10
CA SER A 95 -21.05 -7.02 -36.09
C SER A 95 -21.92 -5.96 -35.41
N GLU A 96 -21.32 -5.17 -34.52
CA GLU A 96 -20.95 -3.77 -34.80
C GLU A 96 -20.28 -3.13 -33.56
N ASP A 97 -19.33 -2.24 -33.87
CA ASP A 97 -18.72 -1.22 -33.00
C ASP A 97 -19.64 -0.63 -31.95
N VAL A 98 -19.16 -0.45 -30.70
CA VAL A 98 -19.23 0.86 -30.01
C VAL A 98 -18.09 0.95 -28.99
N ILE A 99 -17.20 1.90 -29.26
CA ILE A 99 -16.22 2.50 -28.38
C ILE A 99 -16.93 3.07 -27.14
N GLY A 100 -16.56 2.55 -25.95
CA GLY A 100 -16.95 3.10 -24.65
C GLY A 100 -15.78 3.79 -23.96
N THR A 101 -15.25 4.86 -24.56
CA THR A 101 -14.32 5.79 -23.90
C THR A 101 -15.02 6.48 -22.74
N ASN A 102 -14.61 6.17 -21.51
CA ASN A 102 -14.88 7.00 -20.35
C ASN A 102 -13.54 7.58 -19.86
N THR A 103 -12.95 8.43 -20.71
CA THR A 103 -11.74 9.18 -20.39
C THR A 103 -12.17 10.57 -19.92
N PRO A 104 -11.80 11.01 -18.71
CA PRO A 104 -12.13 12.34 -18.24
C PRO A 104 -11.44 13.37 -19.14
N ALA A 105 -12.21 14.38 -19.57
CA ALA A 105 -11.79 15.42 -20.51
C ALA A 105 -10.46 16.05 -20.10
N ARG A 106 -9.38 15.63 -20.76
CA ARG A 106 -8.09 16.31 -20.73
C ARG A 106 -8.29 17.67 -21.41
N LYS A 107 -7.96 18.74 -20.70
CA LYS A 107 -7.96 20.10 -21.26
C LYS A 107 -7.08 20.07 -22.51
N VAL A 108 -7.57 20.65 -23.61
CA VAL A 108 -6.81 20.82 -24.85
C VAL A 108 -5.68 21.80 -24.56
N VAL A 109 -4.58 21.28 -24.04
CA VAL A 109 -3.31 21.99 -23.90
C VAL A 109 -2.67 21.97 -25.29
N GLY A 110 -2.20 23.12 -25.77
CA GLY A 110 -1.60 23.21 -27.11
C GLY A 110 -0.40 22.26 -27.24
N VAL A 111 -0.30 21.56 -28.35
CA VAL A 111 0.76 20.55 -28.66
C VAL A 111 2.19 21.08 -28.47
N ASN A 112 2.36 22.40 -28.51
CA ASN A 112 3.65 23.09 -28.37
C ASN A 112 3.88 23.74 -26.99
N GLU A 113 2.92 23.66 -26.07
CA GLU A 113 3.04 24.28 -24.75
C GLU A 113 3.96 23.44 -23.84
N PRO A 114 4.95 24.05 -23.20
CA PRO A 114 5.81 23.34 -22.25
C PRO A 114 5.01 22.89 -21.03
N GLN A 115 4.96 21.58 -20.79
CA GLN A 115 4.31 20.96 -19.64
C GLN A 115 5.35 20.29 -18.75
N THR A 116 5.12 20.27 -17.44
CA THR A 116 6.01 19.57 -16.51
C THR A 116 5.56 18.13 -16.31
N CYS A 117 6.48 17.18 -16.53
CA CYS A 117 6.26 15.78 -16.28
C CYS A 117 6.15 15.51 -14.77
N LYS A 118 5.07 14.85 -14.37
CA LYS A 118 4.78 14.45 -13.00
C LYS A 118 5.05 12.97 -12.73
N ASN A 119 5.53 12.23 -13.72
CA ASN A 119 6.02 10.88 -13.49
C ASN A 119 7.16 10.88 -12.46
N LYS A 120 7.13 9.92 -11.55
CA LYS A 120 8.06 9.83 -10.42
C LYS A 120 9.48 9.59 -10.92
N GLY A 121 10.41 10.49 -10.57
CA GLY A 121 11.81 10.45 -11.01
C GLY A 121 12.08 11.16 -12.34
N CYS A 122 11.08 11.75 -13.01
CA CYS A 122 11.30 12.55 -14.22
C CYS A 122 11.37 14.06 -13.92
N GLY A 123 10.25 14.71 -13.58
CA GLY A 123 10.22 16.15 -13.24
C GLY A 123 10.59 17.12 -14.37
N GLN A 124 10.87 16.63 -15.58
CA GLN A 124 11.33 17.45 -16.70
C GLN A 124 10.18 18.17 -17.40
N THR A 125 10.48 19.35 -17.96
CA THR A 125 9.55 20.05 -18.85
C THR A 125 9.64 19.45 -20.25
N PHE A 126 8.51 19.05 -20.81
CA PHE A 126 8.39 18.44 -22.13
C PHE A 126 7.32 19.15 -22.95
N LYS A 127 7.38 19.01 -24.28
CA LYS A 127 6.32 19.41 -25.18
C LYS A 127 5.63 18.16 -25.69
N GLU A 128 4.31 18.22 -25.92
CA GLU A 128 3.57 17.06 -26.41
C GLU A 128 4.04 16.61 -27.80
N ILE A 129 4.55 17.54 -28.63
CA ILE A 129 5.15 17.22 -29.93
C ILE A 129 6.39 16.32 -29.85
N ASP A 130 7.18 16.46 -28.79
CA ASP A 130 8.41 15.69 -28.58
C ASP A 130 8.15 14.46 -27.69
N ASN A 131 6.91 14.27 -27.22
CA ASN A 131 6.52 13.18 -26.36
C ASN A 131 6.36 11.89 -27.17
N HIS A 132 7.16 10.88 -26.84
CA HIS A 132 7.15 9.57 -27.50
C HIS A 132 7.36 8.48 -26.45
N GLU A 133 7.21 7.21 -26.84
CA GLU A 133 7.23 6.04 -25.96
C GLU A 133 8.53 5.84 -25.13
N HIS A 134 9.60 6.56 -25.46
CA HIS A 134 10.88 6.48 -24.77
C HIS A 134 11.40 7.83 -24.28
N ALA A 135 10.56 8.88 -24.33
CA ALA A 135 10.93 10.23 -23.94
C ALA A 135 11.16 10.36 -22.43
N CYS A 136 10.31 9.72 -21.63
CA CYS A 136 10.32 9.82 -20.18
C CYS A 136 10.96 8.59 -19.54
N ASN A 137 11.93 8.80 -18.65
CA ASN A 137 12.42 7.75 -17.75
C ASN A 137 11.81 8.00 -16.36
N TYR A 138 11.09 7.01 -15.80
CA TYR A 138 10.40 7.14 -14.53
C TYR A 138 10.24 5.81 -13.78
N HIS A 139 9.73 5.89 -12.55
CA HIS A 139 9.29 4.76 -11.75
C HIS A 139 7.76 4.61 -11.79
N PRO A 140 7.21 3.55 -12.43
CA PRO A 140 5.76 3.32 -12.48
C PRO A 140 5.19 2.83 -11.14
N GLY A 141 6.05 2.32 -10.25
CA GLY A 141 5.65 1.79 -8.96
C GLY A 141 5.45 2.85 -7.88
N PRO A 142 4.69 2.56 -6.82
CA PRO A 142 4.73 3.35 -5.61
C PRO A 142 6.09 3.27 -4.92
N ALA A 143 6.46 4.33 -4.20
CA ALA A 143 7.58 4.29 -3.27
C ALA A 143 7.22 3.38 -2.08
N VAL A 144 8.15 2.55 -1.65
CA VAL A 144 8.00 1.55 -0.60
C VAL A 144 8.93 1.93 0.54
N PHE A 145 8.37 2.00 1.75
CA PHE A 145 9.10 2.34 2.97
C PHE A 145 8.90 1.22 3.99
N HIS A 146 9.84 0.27 4.07
CA HIS A 146 9.78 -0.86 5.00
C HIS A 146 11.13 -1.08 5.68
N ASP A 147 11.10 -1.42 6.98
CA ASP A 147 12.29 -1.75 7.78
C ASP A 147 13.45 -0.74 7.70
N ARG A 148 13.11 0.56 7.75
CA ARG A 148 14.05 1.70 7.55
C ARG A 148 14.73 1.74 6.18
N MET A 149 14.32 0.89 5.25
CA MET A 149 14.71 0.95 3.85
C MET A 149 13.64 1.72 3.05
N ARG A 150 14.11 2.42 2.02
CA ARG A 150 13.31 3.23 1.11
C ARG A 150 13.57 2.74 -0.29
N GLY A 151 12.55 2.59 -1.10
CA GLY A 151 12.71 1.97 -2.40
C GLY A 151 11.52 2.16 -3.32
N TRP A 152 11.59 1.54 -4.49
CA TRP A 152 10.53 1.59 -5.49
C TRP A 152 10.03 0.18 -5.79
N LYS A 153 8.71 -0.04 -5.72
CA LYS A 153 8.12 -1.35 -6.01
C LYS A 153 8.40 -1.86 -7.43
N CYS A 154 8.62 -0.95 -8.38
CA CYS A 154 8.84 -1.29 -9.79
C CYS A 154 10.22 -1.87 -10.09
N CYS A 155 11.24 -1.61 -9.28
CA CYS A 155 12.60 -2.13 -9.50
C CYS A 155 13.20 -2.83 -8.28
N ASP A 156 12.46 -2.94 -7.18
CA ASP A 156 12.87 -3.61 -5.93
C ASP A 156 14.21 -3.10 -5.36
N VAL A 157 14.60 -1.88 -5.74
CA VAL A 157 15.80 -1.21 -5.24
C VAL A 157 15.46 -0.60 -3.90
N HIS A 158 16.23 -0.97 -2.88
CA HIS A 158 16.04 -0.52 -1.50
C HIS A 158 17.33 0.05 -0.94
N VAL A 159 17.25 1.28 -0.45
CA VAL A 159 18.38 2.03 0.10
C VAL A 159 18.09 2.42 1.54
N LYS A 160 19.15 2.57 2.34
CA LYS A 160 19.03 2.95 3.75
C LYS A 160 18.96 4.46 3.92
N GLU A 161 19.72 5.20 3.11
CA GLU A 161 19.78 6.66 3.19
C GLU A 161 18.72 7.34 2.32
N PHE A 162 18.26 8.51 2.75
CA PHE A 162 17.21 9.24 2.04
C PHE A 162 17.73 9.92 0.75
N ASP A 163 18.94 10.46 0.79
CA ASP A 163 19.56 11.11 -0.37
C ASP A 163 19.84 10.11 -1.49
N GLU A 164 20.21 8.88 -1.10
CA GLU A 164 20.37 7.77 -2.04
C GLU A 164 19.03 7.42 -2.69
N PHE A 165 17.91 7.48 -1.95
CA PHE A 165 16.57 7.21 -2.48
C PHE A 165 16.16 8.23 -3.53
N MET A 166 16.46 9.51 -3.32
CA MET A 166 16.21 10.57 -4.30
C MET A 166 17.07 10.43 -5.56
N SER A 167 18.22 9.76 -5.45
CA SER A 167 19.16 9.53 -6.55
C SER A 167 18.96 8.19 -7.26
N ILE A 168 17.98 7.37 -6.86
CA ILE A 168 17.71 6.08 -7.51
C ILE A 168 17.35 6.35 -8.98
N PRO A 169 18.06 5.73 -9.94
CA PRO A 169 17.78 5.96 -11.34
C PRO A 169 16.42 5.35 -11.74
N PRO A 170 15.65 6.04 -12.59
CA PRO A 170 14.39 5.54 -13.11
C PRO A 170 14.58 4.21 -13.83
N CYS A 171 13.62 3.29 -13.67
CA CYS A 171 13.72 1.92 -14.17
C CYS A 171 12.89 1.65 -15.43
N THR A 172 12.04 2.58 -15.86
CA THR A 172 11.10 2.37 -16.97
C THR A 172 11.10 3.56 -17.91
N LYS A 173 10.97 3.28 -19.20
CA LYS A 173 10.79 4.27 -20.26
C LYS A 173 9.32 4.32 -20.69
N GLY A 174 8.83 5.51 -20.99
CA GLY A 174 7.46 5.70 -21.46
C GLY A 174 7.20 7.13 -21.90
N TRP A 175 5.92 7.46 -21.99
CA TRP A 175 5.42 8.79 -22.31
C TRP A 175 5.53 9.68 -21.07
N HIS A 176 5.82 10.97 -21.28
CA HIS A 176 5.68 11.96 -20.22
C HIS A 176 4.21 12.13 -19.86
N ASN A 177 3.94 12.31 -18.56
CA ASN A 177 2.61 12.60 -18.06
C ASN A 177 2.59 13.92 -17.30
N SER A 178 1.72 14.85 -17.70
CA SER A 178 1.50 16.13 -17.03
C SER A 178 0.32 16.10 -16.04
N ASP A 179 -0.42 14.99 -15.97
CA ASP A 179 -1.60 14.86 -15.11
C ASP A 179 -1.20 14.80 -13.63
N PRO A 180 -1.83 15.63 -12.76
CA PRO A 180 -1.53 15.66 -11.33
C PRO A 180 -2.02 14.43 -10.55
N ILE A 181 -2.72 13.50 -11.20
CA ILE A 181 -3.40 12.37 -10.54
C ILE A 181 -2.61 11.05 -10.75
N SER A 182 -1.52 11.07 -11.51
CA SER A 182 -0.80 9.87 -11.97
C SER A 182 0.21 9.28 -10.99
#